data_AF-A0A096ARM1-F1
#
_entry.id   AF-A0A096ARM1-F1
#
_cell.length_a   1.000
_cell.length_b   1.000
_cell.length_c   1.000
_cell.angle_alpha   90.00
_cell.angle_beta   90.00
_cell.angle_gamma   90.00
#
_symmetry.space_group_name_H-M   'P 1'
#
loop_
_entity.id
_entity.type
_entity.pdbx_description
1 polymer ?
#
loop_
_entity_poly.entity_id
_entity_poly.type
_entity_poly.pdbx_seq_one_letter_code
_entity_poly.pdbx_strand_id
1 'polypeptide(L)'
;MTGGLFIALYDEESLKLYLDKGVYGFLMPPVMTDRPSSRSRYYHILADYACSREGTDVFFFLKRKIVYGGKIYGNRNSGSFYLNGLTSPFGRAAEADLFWDESVRAKYFETDTPGVFRVERNGGVKSQPFMFQFRQNENSGKYILSDDLYFELGKYPYPLPSNSMQGMGFCTLTPGEVSTLHNLISRSNKRIAFEGEGEVQKTGDGTLFYNELVSVNDELVNEAQLEFTILSSIEPFADFLQDEYVLCRQVPMSPFKPSEMDRADICLYSLTNPIKNGTIPNVIIELKKEAGNKVAYEQVERYLKWVKNITTPEEYSKVKAYIIAPRISKIREASVSEEYRDKILMYSISTNSFVSLV
;
A
#
# COMPACT_ATOMS: atom_id res chain seq x y z
N MET A 1 16.10 0.87 7.90
CA MET A 1 15.22 1.67 7.02
C MET A 1 13.80 1.12 7.17
N THR A 2 12.77 1.95 7.04
CA THR A 2 11.36 1.54 7.17
C THR A 2 10.55 2.04 5.97
N GLY A 3 9.44 1.38 5.68
CA GLY A 3 8.43 1.87 4.75
C GLY A 3 7.50 2.87 5.43
N GLY A 4 6.71 3.57 4.61
CA GLY A 4 5.77 4.55 5.12
C GLY A 4 4.44 4.53 4.38
N LEU A 5 3.43 5.13 5.02
CA LEU A 5 2.11 5.38 4.46
C LEU A 5 1.95 6.88 4.31
N PHE A 6 1.47 7.30 3.15
CA PHE A 6 1.16 8.70 2.88
C PHE A 6 -0.34 8.83 2.60
N ILE A 7 -1.03 9.55 3.48
CA ILE A 7 -2.48 9.51 3.60
C ILE A 7 -3.04 10.91 3.44
N ALA A 8 -3.85 11.15 2.41
CA ALA A 8 -4.52 12.44 2.24
C ALA A 8 -5.77 12.50 3.12
N LEU A 9 -5.89 13.56 3.90
CA LEU A 9 -7.07 13.85 4.71
C LEU A 9 -7.84 15.05 4.15
N TYR A 10 -9.13 15.11 4.51
CA TYR A 10 -10.06 16.12 4.01
C TYR A 10 -10.19 17.32 4.95
N ASP A 11 -10.00 17.10 6.26
CA ASP A 11 -10.26 18.11 7.28
C ASP A 11 -9.34 17.97 8.50
N GLU A 12 -9.22 19.07 9.24
CA GLU A 12 -8.30 19.20 10.39
C GLU A 12 -8.81 18.50 11.64
N GLU A 13 -10.13 18.40 11.81
CA GLU A 13 -10.76 17.72 12.94
C GLU A 13 -10.47 16.21 12.89
N SER A 14 -10.59 15.60 11.71
CA SER A 14 -10.24 14.20 11.48
C SER A 14 -8.73 13.95 11.67
N LEU A 15 -7.87 14.87 11.19
CA LEU A 15 -6.42 14.77 11.45
C LEU A 15 -6.11 14.75 12.95
N LYS A 16 -6.69 15.68 13.72
CA LYS A 16 -6.48 15.77 15.17
C LYS A 16 -7.01 14.52 15.90
N LEU A 17 -8.22 14.09 15.58
CA LEU A 17 -8.80 12.87 16.13
C LEU A 17 -7.91 11.64 15.87
N TYR A 18 -7.46 11.46 14.63
CA TYR A 18 -6.61 10.34 14.24
C TYR A 18 -5.24 10.39 14.91
N LEU A 19 -4.64 11.58 15.02
CA LEU A 19 -3.43 11.78 15.79
C LEU A 19 -3.67 11.37 17.24
N ASP A 20 -4.65 11.96 17.94
CA ASP A 20 -4.95 11.72 19.36
C ASP A 20 -5.19 10.25 19.68
N LYS A 21 -6.01 9.58 18.87
CA LYS A 21 -6.41 8.19 19.11
C LYS A 21 -5.42 7.18 18.54
N GLY A 22 -4.45 7.62 17.74
CA GLY A 22 -3.46 6.73 17.11
C GLY A 22 -4.09 5.76 16.12
N VAL A 23 -5.09 6.21 15.35
CA VAL A 23 -5.83 5.37 14.40
C VAL A 23 -6.04 6.06 13.06
N TYR A 24 -6.28 5.28 12.01
CA TYR A 24 -6.79 5.78 10.75
C TYR A 24 -7.70 4.75 10.07
N GLY A 25 -8.86 5.18 9.60
CA GLY A 25 -9.81 4.36 8.85
C GLY A 25 -10.24 5.03 7.55
N PHE A 26 -10.12 4.34 6.41
CA PHE A 26 -10.62 4.82 5.14
C PHE A 26 -12.14 4.65 5.04
N LEU A 27 -12.85 5.71 4.66
CA LEU A 27 -14.31 5.68 4.47
C LEU A 27 -14.67 4.95 3.18
N MET A 28 -15.38 3.82 3.29
CA MET A 28 -15.86 3.07 2.14
C MET A 28 -17.31 2.61 2.30
N PRO A 29 -18.05 2.35 1.20
CA PRO A 29 -19.36 1.70 1.30
C PRO A 29 -19.21 0.34 2.01
N PRO A 30 -20.11 0.00 2.95
CA PRO A 30 -20.10 -1.32 3.59
C PRO A 30 -20.32 -2.42 2.55
N VAL A 31 -19.66 -3.56 2.74
CA VAL A 31 -19.78 -4.75 1.89
C VAL A 31 -20.46 -5.86 2.69
N MET A 32 -21.78 -5.88 2.62
CA MET A 32 -22.63 -6.81 3.39
C MET A 32 -22.81 -8.17 2.72
N THR A 33 -22.24 -8.39 1.54
CA THR A 33 -22.22 -9.69 0.85
C THR A 33 -20.92 -10.42 1.14
N ASP A 34 -20.94 -11.75 1.16
CA ASP A 34 -19.74 -12.55 1.47
C ASP A 34 -18.70 -12.50 0.36
N ARG A 35 -19.16 -12.37 -0.89
CA ARG A 35 -18.29 -12.13 -2.03
C ARG A 35 -18.46 -10.69 -2.52
N PRO A 36 -17.41 -9.86 -2.51
CA PRO A 36 -17.44 -8.55 -3.16
C PRO A 36 -17.69 -8.68 -4.66
N SER A 37 -18.32 -7.67 -5.27
CA SER A 37 -18.43 -7.62 -6.73
C SER A 37 -17.08 -7.32 -7.38
N SER A 38 -16.88 -7.76 -8.63
CA SER A 38 -15.65 -7.50 -9.39
C SER A 38 -15.37 -6.01 -9.65
N ARG A 39 -16.40 -5.17 -9.59
CA ARG A 39 -16.33 -3.71 -9.72
C ARG A 39 -16.10 -2.99 -8.39
N SER A 40 -16.14 -3.72 -7.27
CA SER A 40 -15.93 -3.14 -5.95
C SER A 40 -14.47 -2.72 -5.77
N ARG A 41 -14.25 -1.61 -5.03
CA ARG A 41 -12.91 -1.18 -4.60
C ARG A 41 -12.38 -1.93 -3.38
N TYR A 42 -13.13 -2.91 -2.87
CA TYR A 42 -12.81 -3.66 -1.66
C TYR A 42 -11.36 -4.15 -1.60
N TYR A 43 -10.92 -4.94 -2.59
CA TYR A 43 -9.56 -5.47 -2.60
C TYR A 43 -8.50 -4.41 -2.92
N HIS A 44 -8.84 -3.35 -3.65
CA HIS A 44 -7.93 -2.23 -3.84
C HIS A 44 -7.62 -1.52 -2.52
N ILE A 45 -8.62 -1.34 -1.65
CA ILE A 45 -8.43 -0.74 -0.33
C ILE A 45 -7.62 -1.71 0.55
N LEU A 46 -7.97 -3.00 0.57
CA LEU A 46 -7.20 -3.98 1.34
C LEU A 46 -5.73 -4.07 0.91
N ALA A 47 -5.43 -3.96 -0.38
CA ALA A 47 -4.06 -3.90 -0.88
C ALA A 47 -3.29 -2.68 -0.34
N ASP A 48 -3.94 -1.52 -0.16
CA ASP A 48 -3.31 -0.37 0.51
C ASP A 48 -2.91 -0.70 1.96
N TYR A 49 -3.80 -1.39 2.69
CA TYR A 49 -3.56 -1.80 4.08
C TYR A 49 -2.50 -2.90 4.21
N ALA A 50 -2.48 -3.84 3.27
CA ALA A 50 -1.59 -4.99 3.27
C ALA A 50 -0.12 -4.65 3.04
N CYS A 51 0.21 -3.47 2.51
CA CYS A 51 1.60 -3.02 2.37
C CYS A 51 2.30 -2.72 3.72
N SER A 52 1.52 -2.53 4.79
CA SER A 52 2.07 -2.17 6.09
C SER A 52 2.57 -3.38 6.88
N ARG A 53 3.62 -3.17 7.68
CA ARG A 53 4.10 -4.07 8.74
C ARG A 53 4.24 -3.27 10.04
N GLU A 54 4.40 -3.95 11.17
CA GLU A 54 4.78 -3.31 12.42
C GLU A 54 6.04 -2.44 12.19
N GLY A 55 5.99 -1.19 12.64
CA GLY A 55 7.07 -0.21 12.46
C GLY A 55 6.95 0.69 11.23
N THR A 56 6.03 0.41 10.30
CA THR A 56 5.73 1.30 9.15
C THR A 56 5.33 2.68 9.65
N ASP A 57 5.91 3.74 9.06
CA ASP A 57 5.63 5.12 9.44
C ASP A 57 4.33 5.64 8.83
N VAL A 58 3.57 6.47 9.57
CA VAL A 58 2.34 7.10 9.09
C VAL A 58 2.55 8.59 8.89
N PHE A 59 2.27 9.10 7.69
CA PHE A 59 2.31 10.52 7.34
C PHE A 59 0.97 10.98 6.77
N PHE A 60 0.39 12.02 7.34
CA PHE A 60 -0.85 12.63 6.86
C PHE A 60 -0.56 13.87 6.02
N PHE A 61 -1.23 14.00 4.87
CA PHE A 61 -1.23 15.18 4.05
C PHE A 61 -2.54 15.96 4.19
N LEU A 62 -2.46 17.22 4.58
CA LEU A 62 -3.61 18.13 4.69
C LEU A 62 -3.20 19.56 4.38
N LYS A 63 -3.87 20.22 3.41
CA LYS A 63 -3.67 21.64 3.06
C LYS A 63 -2.18 22.04 2.95
N ARG A 64 -1.40 21.29 2.16
CA ARG A 64 0.06 21.47 1.96
C ARG A 64 0.94 21.14 3.17
N LYS A 65 0.41 20.60 4.27
CA LYS A 65 1.20 20.12 5.41
C LYS A 65 1.37 18.61 5.29
N ILE A 66 2.57 18.14 5.60
CA ILE A 66 2.84 16.72 5.84
C ILE A 66 3.10 16.56 7.32
N VAL A 67 2.23 15.83 8.01
CA VAL A 67 2.19 15.68 9.46
C VAL A 67 2.56 14.25 9.82
N TYR A 68 3.52 14.08 10.71
CA TYR A 68 3.90 12.74 11.17
C TYR A 68 2.91 12.22 12.20
N GLY A 69 2.39 11.00 11.98
CA GLY A 69 1.46 10.34 12.88
C GLY A 69 2.15 9.50 13.94
N GLY A 70 2.98 8.54 13.51
CA GLY A 70 3.63 7.57 14.38
C GLY A 70 4.00 6.31 13.61
N LYS A 71 4.12 5.19 14.33
CA LYS A 71 4.46 3.89 13.75
C LYS A 71 3.37 2.85 13.93
N ILE A 72 3.00 2.17 12.86
CA ILE A 72 2.05 1.05 12.88
C ILE A 72 2.50 -0.01 13.89
N TYR A 73 1.56 -0.61 14.61
CA TYR A 73 1.79 -1.80 15.42
C TYR A 73 0.80 -2.92 15.08
N GLY A 74 1.21 -4.17 15.29
CA GLY A 74 0.44 -5.35 14.89
C GLY A 74 1.35 -6.46 14.36
N ASN A 75 1.23 -6.77 13.06
CA ASN A 75 1.92 -7.89 12.43
C ASN A 75 3.29 -7.50 11.86
N ARG A 76 4.31 -8.32 12.11
CA ARG A 76 5.67 -8.12 11.55
C ARG A 76 5.85 -8.72 10.16
N ASN A 77 5.21 -9.86 9.91
CA ASN A 77 5.45 -10.67 8.71
C ASN A 77 4.28 -10.61 7.72
N SER A 78 3.08 -10.27 8.19
CA SER A 78 1.87 -10.13 7.39
C SER A 78 1.31 -8.70 7.44
N GLY A 79 0.31 -8.39 6.61
CA GLY A 79 -0.37 -7.10 6.60
C GLY A 79 -0.77 -6.64 8.01
N SER A 80 -0.32 -5.47 8.43
CA SER A 80 -0.50 -4.97 9.80
C SER A 80 -1.66 -3.97 9.89
N PHE A 81 -2.88 -4.49 9.89
CA PHE A 81 -4.10 -3.71 10.07
C PHE A 81 -5.17 -4.49 10.82
N TYR A 82 -6.20 -3.79 11.28
CA TYR A 82 -7.26 -4.34 12.11
C TYR A 82 -8.59 -4.33 11.36
N LEU A 83 -9.35 -5.39 11.54
CA LEU A 83 -10.74 -5.51 11.12
C LEU A 83 -11.61 -4.81 12.17
N ASN A 84 -12.59 -4.05 11.71
CA ASN A 84 -13.46 -3.21 12.55
C ASN A 84 -14.93 -3.48 12.23
N GLY A 85 -15.56 -4.33 13.05
CA GLY A 85 -16.96 -4.72 12.92
C GLY A 85 -17.27 -5.63 11.73
N LEU A 86 -18.57 -5.89 11.54
CA LEU A 86 -19.09 -6.91 10.62
C LEU A 86 -19.45 -6.37 9.22
N THR A 87 -19.04 -5.15 8.90
CA THR A 87 -19.42 -4.42 7.66
C THR A 87 -18.59 -4.82 6.42
N SER A 88 -17.78 -5.88 6.54
CA SER A 88 -16.98 -6.45 5.45
C SER A 88 -16.99 -7.99 5.49
N PRO A 89 -16.73 -8.68 4.36
CA PRO A 89 -16.51 -10.12 4.33
C PRO A 89 -15.52 -10.61 5.38
N PHE A 90 -14.36 -9.95 5.51
CA PHE A 90 -13.35 -10.38 6.49
C PHE A 90 -13.74 -10.05 7.92
N GLY A 91 -14.40 -8.91 8.16
CA GLY A 91 -14.96 -8.60 9.46
C GLY A 91 -15.93 -9.69 9.93
N ARG A 92 -16.79 -10.22 9.03
CA ARG A 92 -17.68 -11.34 9.35
C ARG A 92 -16.95 -12.66 9.52
N ALA A 93 -16.02 -12.98 8.62
CA ALA A 93 -15.26 -14.23 8.70
C ALA A 93 -14.43 -14.35 9.98
N ALA A 94 -13.95 -13.22 10.51
CA ALA A 94 -13.17 -13.15 11.73
C ALA A 94 -13.99 -12.80 12.99
N GLU A 95 -15.33 -12.69 12.87
CA GLU A 95 -16.21 -12.25 13.97
C GLU A 95 -15.71 -10.96 14.64
N ALA A 96 -15.29 -9.99 13.82
CA ALA A 96 -14.58 -8.81 14.30
C ALA A 96 -15.47 -7.87 15.12
N ASP A 97 -14.96 -7.47 16.29
CA ASP A 97 -15.59 -6.47 17.13
C ASP A 97 -15.58 -5.09 16.45
N LEU A 98 -16.65 -4.33 16.65
CA LEU A 98 -16.67 -2.90 16.32
C LEU A 98 -15.96 -2.14 17.45
N PHE A 99 -14.73 -1.68 17.18
CA PHE A 99 -13.90 -1.00 18.18
C PHE A 99 -13.71 0.49 17.89
N TRP A 100 -14.07 0.93 16.67
CA TRP A 100 -14.00 2.31 16.22
C TRP A 100 -15.28 2.67 15.47
N ASP A 101 -16.06 3.60 16.00
CA ASP A 101 -17.32 4.02 15.41
C ASP A 101 -17.41 5.55 15.34
N GLU A 102 -17.24 6.09 14.13
CA GLU A 102 -17.38 7.52 13.90
C GLU A 102 -18.82 8.00 13.72
N SER A 103 -19.82 7.12 13.72
CA SER A 103 -21.23 7.51 13.58
C SER A 103 -21.68 8.51 14.65
N VAL A 104 -21.02 8.52 15.81
CA VAL A 104 -21.27 9.44 16.93
C VAL A 104 -20.80 10.87 16.67
N ARG A 105 -20.00 11.12 15.63
CA ARG A 105 -19.49 12.46 15.32
C ARG A 105 -20.62 13.36 14.89
N ALA A 106 -20.71 14.56 15.48
CA ALA A 106 -21.76 15.54 15.20
C ALA A 106 -21.94 15.93 13.70
N LYS A 107 -20.90 15.75 12.87
CA LYS A 107 -20.95 16.04 11.43
C LYS A 107 -21.50 14.90 10.56
N TYR A 108 -21.71 13.71 11.13
CA TYR A 108 -22.24 12.55 10.43
C TYR A 108 -23.68 12.27 10.82
N PHE A 109 -24.34 11.46 9.99
CA PHE A 109 -25.71 11.01 10.23
C PHE A 109 -25.67 9.51 10.48
N GLU A 110 -26.04 9.11 11.69
CA GLU A 110 -26.12 7.71 12.10
C GLU A 110 -27.12 6.91 11.23
N THR A 111 -26.96 5.60 11.26
CA THR A 111 -27.93 4.65 10.69
C THR A 111 -28.29 3.60 11.73
N ASP A 112 -29.28 2.76 11.43
CA ASP A 112 -29.68 1.67 12.33
C ASP A 112 -28.62 0.55 12.46
N THR A 113 -27.52 0.63 11.69
CA THR A 113 -26.42 -0.33 11.74
C THR A 113 -25.20 0.30 12.41
N PRO A 114 -24.71 -0.26 13.54
CA PRO A 114 -23.50 0.21 14.20
C PRO A 114 -22.29 0.28 13.26
N GLY A 115 -21.47 1.31 13.39
CA GLY A 115 -20.31 1.53 12.50
C GLY A 115 -20.66 1.96 11.07
N VAL A 116 -21.95 2.17 10.76
CA VAL A 116 -22.43 2.63 9.44
C VAL A 116 -23.10 3.99 9.60
N PHE A 117 -22.66 4.95 8.79
CA PHE A 117 -23.11 6.34 8.85
C PHE A 117 -23.12 6.99 7.47
N ARG A 118 -23.70 8.19 7.36
CA ARG A 118 -23.64 9.03 6.16
C ARG A 118 -22.81 10.28 6.46
N VAL A 119 -21.95 10.64 5.50
CA VAL A 119 -21.17 11.89 5.55
C VAL A 119 -21.98 13.12 5.13
N GLU A 120 -23.09 12.89 4.41
CA GLU A 120 -24.05 13.89 3.97
C GLU A 120 -25.46 13.33 4.16
N ARG A 121 -26.44 14.18 4.51
CA ARG A 121 -27.79 13.75 4.89
C ARG A 121 -28.46 12.80 3.89
N ASN A 122 -28.26 13.07 2.60
CA ASN A 122 -28.80 12.28 1.49
C ASN A 122 -27.70 11.53 0.71
N GLY A 123 -26.49 11.45 1.25
CA GLY A 123 -25.35 10.78 0.64
C GLY A 123 -25.39 9.26 0.82
N GLY A 124 -24.51 8.55 0.12
CA GLY A 124 -24.35 7.10 0.31
C GLY A 124 -23.81 6.74 1.70
N VAL A 125 -24.18 5.56 2.20
CA VAL A 125 -23.67 5.04 3.48
C VAL A 125 -22.17 4.70 3.40
N LYS A 126 -21.48 4.88 4.52
CA LYS A 126 -20.06 4.65 4.71
C LYS A 126 -19.84 3.83 5.98
N SER A 127 -18.71 3.15 6.01
CA SER A 127 -18.17 2.39 7.14
C SER A 127 -16.64 2.42 7.06
N GLN A 128 -15.98 2.04 8.14
CA GLN A 128 -14.52 1.90 8.22
C GLN A 128 -14.18 0.47 8.66
N PRO A 129 -14.33 -0.54 7.78
CA PRO A 129 -14.11 -1.94 8.15
C PRO A 129 -12.64 -2.28 8.40
N PHE A 130 -11.71 -1.40 8.02
CA PHE A 130 -10.28 -1.61 8.14
C PHE A 130 -9.62 -0.39 8.79
N MET A 131 -8.80 -0.65 9.80
CA MET A 131 -8.17 0.35 10.62
C MET A 131 -6.67 0.13 10.71
N PHE A 132 -5.89 1.18 10.49
CA PHE A 132 -4.53 1.22 11.00
C PHE A 132 -4.55 1.67 12.44
N GLN A 133 -3.64 1.11 13.23
CA GLN A 133 -3.33 1.61 14.55
C GLN A 133 -1.84 1.89 14.62
N PHE A 134 -1.49 3.05 15.15
CA PHE A 134 -0.11 3.50 15.26
C PHE A 134 0.19 4.07 16.65
N ARG A 135 1.42 3.82 17.09
CA ARG A 135 1.97 4.39 18.32
C ARG A 135 2.56 5.74 18.03
N GLN A 136 2.10 6.73 18.77
CA GLN A 136 2.70 8.06 18.78
C GLN A 136 4.10 8.02 19.39
N ASN A 137 4.90 9.05 19.10
CA ASN A 137 6.18 9.31 19.74
C ASN A 137 6.41 10.82 19.86
N GLU A 138 7.61 11.22 20.28
CA GLU A 138 7.98 12.62 20.49
C GLU A 138 7.90 13.48 19.22
N ASN A 139 7.84 12.89 18.03
CA ASN A 139 7.68 13.61 16.76
C ASN A 139 6.23 13.62 16.24
N SER A 140 5.31 12.87 16.84
CA SER A 140 3.90 12.85 16.42
C SER A 140 3.28 14.24 16.44
N GLY A 141 2.54 14.60 15.40
CA GLY A 141 1.97 15.93 15.19
C GLY A 141 2.97 16.99 14.70
N LYS A 142 4.28 16.72 14.66
CA LYS A 142 5.22 17.60 13.94
C LYS A 142 4.88 17.58 12.45
N TYR A 143 5.11 18.72 11.80
CA TYR A 143 4.81 18.84 10.37
C TYR A 143 5.81 19.69 9.62
N ILE A 144 5.87 19.47 8.31
CA ILE A 144 6.59 20.27 7.33
C ILE A 144 5.62 20.78 6.26
N LEU A 145 6.05 21.72 5.43
CA LEU A 145 5.31 22.03 4.21
C LEU A 145 5.64 20.98 3.15
N SER A 146 4.68 20.66 2.29
CA SER A 146 4.88 19.66 1.25
C SER A 146 5.99 20.03 0.27
N ASP A 147 6.18 21.33 0.02
CA ASP A 147 7.24 21.82 -0.86
C ASP A 147 8.62 21.42 -0.33
N ASP A 148 8.81 21.37 1.00
CA ASP A 148 10.06 20.94 1.63
C ASP A 148 10.41 19.50 1.22
N LEU A 149 9.42 18.60 1.20
CA LEU A 149 9.60 17.24 0.69
C LEU A 149 9.92 17.27 -0.81
N TYR A 150 9.12 17.97 -1.60
CA TYR A 150 9.26 17.92 -3.06
C TYR A 150 10.52 18.63 -3.59
N PHE A 151 11.12 19.57 -2.85
CA PHE A 151 12.44 20.09 -3.16
C PHE A 151 13.55 19.04 -2.99
N GLU A 152 13.42 18.17 -1.98
CA GLU A 152 14.33 17.04 -1.81
C GLU A 152 14.09 15.96 -2.87
N LEU A 153 12.83 15.59 -3.11
CA LEU A 153 12.50 14.57 -4.10
C LEU A 153 12.77 15.03 -5.55
N GLY A 154 12.71 16.33 -5.82
CA GLY A 154 13.01 16.90 -7.14
C GLY A 154 14.48 16.70 -7.58
N LYS A 155 15.35 16.24 -6.68
CA LYS A 155 16.74 15.87 -6.99
C LYS A 155 16.84 14.52 -7.72
N TYR A 156 15.79 13.69 -7.66
CA TYR A 156 15.75 12.42 -8.38
C TYR A 156 15.26 12.64 -9.82
N PRO A 157 15.92 12.05 -10.84
CA PRO A 157 15.51 12.18 -12.24
C PRO A 157 14.31 11.27 -12.60
N TYR A 158 13.61 10.73 -11.60
CA TYR A 158 12.53 9.76 -11.75
C TYR A 158 11.44 9.99 -10.71
N PRO A 159 10.18 9.65 -11.01
CA PRO A 159 9.09 9.75 -10.05
C PRO A 159 9.21 8.70 -8.95
N LEU A 160 8.87 9.11 -7.73
CA LEU A 160 8.66 8.26 -6.57
C LEU A 160 7.16 8.13 -6.28
N PRO A 161 6.71 7.16 -5.49
CA PRO A 161 5.29 6.97 -5.16
C PRO A 161 4.54 8.24 -4.77
N SER A 162 5.11 9.09 -3.90
CA SER A 162 4.46 10.34 -3.47
C SER A 162 4.26 11.35 -4.62
N ASN A 163 5.11 11.36 -5.64
CA ASN A 163 4.93 12.22 -6.83
C ASN A 163 3.66 11.87 -7.62
N SER A 164 3.11 10.67 -7.40
CA SER A 164 1.98 10.14 -8.15
C SER A 164 0.66 10.13 -7.37
N MET A 165 0.65 10.75 -6.17
CA MET A 165 -0.48 10.75 -5.25
C MET A 165 -1.68 11.59 -5.71
N GLN A 166 -1.52 12.45 -6.73
CA GLN A 166 -2.62 13.32 -7.17
C GLN A 166 -3.87 12.51 -7.55
N GLY A 167 -5.00 12.82 -6.93
CA GLY A 167 -6.26 12.08 -7.10
C GLY A 167 -6.35 10.77 -6.30
N MET A 168 -5.32 10.42 -5.53
CA MET A 168 -5.29 9.26 -4.64
C MET A 168 -5.47 9.71 -3.19
N GLY A 169 -6.20 8.91 -2.39
CA GLY A 169 -6.32 9.12 -0.94
C GLY A 169 -5.15 8.55 -0.15
N PHE A 170 -4.35 7.71 -0.78
CA PHE A 170 -3.32 6.89 -0.15
C PHE A 170 -2.21 6.55 -1.15
N CYS A 171 -0.96 6.52 -0.71
CA CYS A 171 0.11 5.77 -1.36
C CYS A 171 1.13 5.25 -0.34
N THR A 172 1.86 4.21 -0.72
CA THR A 172 3.02 3.73 0.04
C THR A 172 4.24 4.60 -0.25
N LEU A 173 5.12 4.76 0.73
CA LEU A 173 6.38 5.46 0.61
C LEU A 173 7.55 4.49 0.66
N THR A 174 8.50 4.73 -0.24
CA THR A 174 9.77 4.01 -0.29
C THR A 174 10.64 4.30 0.95
N PRO A 175 11.59 3.41 1.29
CA PRO A 175 12.57 3.69 2.35
C PRO A 175 13.30 5.04 2.22
N GLY A 176 13.62 5.45 0.99
CA GLY A 176 14.29 6.73 0.73
C GLY A 176 13.39 7.93 1.01
N GLU A 177 12.11 7.87 0.63
CA GLU A 177 11.12 8.92 0.94
C GLU A 177 10.92 9.06 2.45
N VAL A 178 10.78 7.93 3.15
CA VAL A 178 10.61 7.90 4.61
C VAL A 178 11.83 8.49 5.32
N SER A 179 13.04 8.12 4.88
CA SER A 179 14.29 8.68 5.42
C SER A 179 14.38 10.20 5.22
N THR A 180 13.94 10.68 4.05
CA THR A 180 13.87 12.12 3.74
C THR A 180 12.88 12.84 4.64
N LEU A 181 11.68 12.28 4.80
CA LEU A 181 10.64 12.83 5.67
C LEU A 181 11.08 12.88 7.13
N HIS A 182 11.69 11.82 7.66
CA HIS A 182 12.20 11.81 9.04
C HIS A 182 13.23 12.91 9.26
N ASN A 183 14.15 13.11 8.31
CA ASN A 183 15.15 14.17 8.39
C ASN A 183 14.46 15.56 8.45
N LEU A 184 13.52 15.83 7.56
CA LEU A 184 12.78 17.09 7.52
C LEU A 184 11.93 17.31 8.79
N ILE A 185 11.22 16.27 9.26
CA ILE A 185 10.38 16.31 10.47
C ILE A 185 11.22 16.53 11.73
N SER A 186 12.38 15.86 11.85
CA SER A 186 13.25 16.00 13.02
C SER A 186 13.74 17.44 13.23
N ARG A 187 13.93 18.18 12.14
CA ARG A 187 14.36 19.59 12.12
C ARG A 187 13.19 20.59 12.25
N SER A 188 11.95 20.12 12.15
CA SER A 188 10.79 20.99 12.25
C SER A 188 10.45 21.31 13.70
N ASN A 189 10.29 22.60 13.97
CA ASN A 189 9.76 23.11 15.23
C ASN A 189 8.24 23.32 15.18
N LYS A 190 7.60 23.02 14.04
CA LYS A 190 6.16 23.21 13.84
C LYS A 190 5.42 21.95 14.29
N ARG A 191 4.32 22.13 15.03
CA ARG A 191 3.49 21.04 15.56
C ARG A 191 2.01 21.42 15.51
N ILE A 192 1.16 20.43 15.28
CA ILE A 192 -0.28 20.52 15.46
C ILE A 192 -0.61 20.05 16.88
N ALA A 193 -1.38 20.85 17.62
CA ALA A 193 -1.96 20.41 18.89
C ALA A 193 -3.15 19.47 18.60
N PHE A 194 -3.14 18.29 19.19
CA PHE A 194 -4.17 17.26 18.95
C PHE A 194 -4.67 16.55 20.22
N GLU A 195 -4.06 16.80 21.38
CA GLU A 195 -4.42 16.09 22.62
C GLU A 195 -5.86 16.41 23.08
N GLY A 196 -6.61 15.36 23.42
CA GLY A 196 -7.97 15.49 23.95
C GLY A 196 -9.02 15.82 22.88
N GLU A 197 -8.69 15.64 21.60
CA GLU A 197 -9.57 15.95 20.49
C GLU A 197 -10.48 14.77 20.13
N GLY A 198 -11.77 15.08 19.91
CA GLY A 198 -12.73 14.20 19.27
C GLY A 198 -13.66 13.39 20.18
N GLU A 199 -14.88 13.17 19.68
CA GLU A 199 -16.00 12.54 20.38
C GLU A 199 -15.90 10.99 20.38
N VAL A 200 -15.06 10.43 19.52
CA VAL A 200 -14.96 8.99 19.29
C VAL A 200 -13.98 8.37 20.27
N GLN A 201 -14.45 7.33 20.98
CA GLN A 201 -13.62 6.53 21.87
C GLN A 201 -13.32 5.19 21.23
N LYS A 202 -12.07 4.74 21.39
CA LYS A 202 -11.64 3.41 20.98
C LYS A 202 -12.10 2.40 22.04
N THR A 203 -12.88 1.40 21.64
CA THR A 203 -13.38 0.35 22.55
C THR A 203 -12.66 -0.98 22.29
N GLY A 204 -11.57 -1.22 23.03
CA GLY A 204 -10.72 -2.39 22.83
C GLY A 204 -9.63 -2.19 21.76
N ASP A 205 -9.00 -3.28 21.33
CA ASP A 205 -7.89 -3.24 20.38
C ASP A 205 -8.25 -3.66 18.95
N GLY A 206 -9.49 -4.05 18.70
CA GLY A 206 -9.94 -4.55 17.40
C GLY A 206 -9.35 -5.93 17.05
N THR A 207 -9.84 -6.51 15.96
CA THR A 207 -9.39 -7.84 15.51
C THR A 207 -8.25 -7.69 14.52
N LEU A 208 -7.03 -8.07 14.92
CA LEU A 208 -5.87 -8.01 14.02
C LEU A 208 -6.07 -8.95 12.82
N PHE A 209 -5.76 -8.47 11.62
CA PHE A 209 -5.79 -9.30 10.41
C PHE A 209 -4.82 -10.47 10.53
N TYR A 210 -5.22 -11.65 10.03
CA TYR A 210 -4.36 -12.82 9.93
C TYR A 210 -4.43 -13.37 8.50
N ASN A 211 -3.29 -13.84 7.99
CA ASN A 211 -3.12 -14.12 6.57
C ASN A 211 -3.86 -15.38 6.11
N GLU A 212 -4.27 -16.26 7.02
CA GLU A 212 -5.08 -17.45 6.72
C GLU A 212 -6.49 -17.10 6.21
N LEU A 213 -6.91 -15.83 6.28
CA LEU A 213 -8.13 -15.33 5.64
C LEU A 213 -8.06 -15.31 4.11
N VAL A 214 -6.87 -15.48 3.52
CA VAL A 214 -6.68 -15.45 2.07
C VAL A 214 -5.72 -16.53 1.58
N SER A 215 -5.91 -16.94 0.34
CA SER A 215 -5.02 -17.85 -0.36
C SER A 215 -4.74 -17.39 -1.78
N VAL A 216 -3.52 -17.64 -2.26
CA VAL A 216 -3.18 -17.43 -3.68
C VAL A 216 -3.95 -18.36 -4.62
N ASN A 217 -4.53 -19.43 -4.05
CA ASN A 217 -5.36 -20.40 -4.77
C ASN A 217 -6.87 -20.06 -4.75
N ASP A 218 -7.26 -18.93 -4.14
CA ASP A 218 -8.65 -18.50 -4.12
C ASP A 218 -9.17 -18.19 -5.53
N GLU A 219 -10.48 -18.39 -5.73
CA GLU A 219 -11.14 -18.00 -6.97
C GLU A 219 -11.19 -16.46 -7.10
N LEU A 220 -10.23 -15.91 -7.85
CA LEU A 220 -10.02 -14.47 -7.98
C LEU A 220 -11.24 -13.73 -8.54
N VAL A 221 -11.72 -12.75 -7.77
CA VAL A 221 -12.78 -11.81 -8.19
C VAL A 221 -12.23 -10.78 -9.18
N ASN A 222 -11.01 -10.28 -8.94
CA ASN A 222 -10.27 -9.36 -9.80
C ASN A 222 -8.77 -9.42 -9.46
N GLU A 223 -7.95 -8.70 -10.23
CA GLU A 223 -6.49 -8.66 -10.04
C GLU A 223 -6.07 -8.06 -8.69
N ALA A 224 -6.84 -7.09 -8.18
CA ALA A 224 -6.58 -6.48 -6.88
C ALA A 224 -6.70 -7.47 -5.71
N GLN A 225 -7.51 -8.53 -5.85
CA GLN A 225 -7.53 -9.62 -4.86
C GLN A 225 -6.19 -10.34 -4.82
N LEU A 226 -5.61 -10.67 -5.98
CA LEU A 226 -4.28 -11.30 -6.04
C LEU A 226 -3.20 -10.37 -5.48
N GLU A 227 -3.25 -9.08 -5.84
CA GLU A 227 -2.35 -8.05 -5.29
C GLU A 227 -2.42 -8.00 -3.76
N PHE A 228 -3.64 -7.90 -3.21
CA PHE A 228 -3.87 -7.93 -1.77
C PHE A 228 -3.32 -9.21 -1.13
N THR A 229 -3.63 -10.38 -1.69
CA THR A 229 -3.19 -11.67 -1.15
C THR A 229 -1.66 -11.72 -1.04
N ILE A 230 -0.94 -11.35 -2.09
CA ILE A 230 0.54 -11.35 -2.10
C ILE A 230 1.11 -10.30 -1.13
N LEU A 231 0.53 -9.09 -1.09
CA LEU A 231 0.96 -8.05 -0.15
C LEU A 231 0.69 -8.45 1.30
N SER A 232 -0.37 -9.21 1.56
CA SER A 232 -0.74 -9.66 2.90
C SER A 232 0.29 -10.62 3.49
N SER A 233 0.95 -11.43 2.65
CA SER A 233 2.09 -12.27 3.01
C SER A 233 2.87 -12.67 1.76
N ILE A 234 4.17 -12.40 1.75
CA ILE A 234 5.09 -12.88 0.70
C ILE A 234 5.68 -14.25 1.03
N GLU A 235 5.34 -14.82 2.19
CA GLU A 235 5.85 -16.12 2.66
C GLU A 235 5.64 -17.26 1.66
N PRO A 236 4.51 -17.35 0.91
CA PRO A 236 4.35 -18.36 -0.15
C PRO A 236 5.39 -18.29 -1.27
N PHE A 237 6.18 -17.22 -1.34
CA PHE A 237 7.22 -16.98 -2.34
C PHE A 237 8.62 -16.86 -1.71
N ALA A 238 8.78 -17.28 -0.44
CA ALA A 238 10.04 -17.19 0.29
C ALA A 238 11.21 -17.93 -0.38
N ASP A 239 10.92 -18.93 -1.21
CA ASP A 239 11.93 -19.66 -2.00
C ASP A 239 12.75 -18.74 -2.91
N PHE A 240 12.17 -17.63 -3.37
CA PHE A 240 12.86 -16.69 -4.28
C PHE A 240 12.81 -15.22 -3.85
N LEU A 241 12.04 -14.88 -2.82
CA LEU A 241 12.01 -13.55 -2.19
C LEU A 241 12.70 -13.61 -0.81
N GLN A 242 14.03 -13.68 -0.82
CA GLN A 242 14.86 -14.01 0.34
C GLN A 242 15.48 -12.78 1.04
N ASP A 243 14.65 -11.84 1.49
CA ASP A 243 15.13 -10.65 2.22
C ASP A 243 14.04 -10.08 3.14
N GLU A 244 14.43 -9.11 3.95
CA GLU A 244 13.49 -8.20 4.57
C GLU A 244 13.17 -7.06 3.60
N TYR A 245 11.89 -6.92 3.29
CA TYR A 245 11.42 -5.96 2.29
C TYR A 245 10.47 -4.93 2.88
N VAL A 246 10.57 -3.71 2.36
CA VAL A 246 9.46 -2.76 2.35
C VAL A 246 8.65 -2.98 1.08
N LEU A 247 7.35 -3.16 1.25
CA LEU A 247 6.42 -3.41 0.15
C LEU A 247 5.76 -2.10 -0.25
N CYS A 248 5.82 -1.78 -1.53
CA CYS A 248 5.07 -0.68 -2.14
C CYS A 248 4.23 -1.22 -3.29
N ARG A 249 3.10 -0.57 -3.53
CA ARG A 249 2.20 -0.93 -4.63
C ARG A 249 1.99 0.22 -5.60
N GLN A 250 1.62 -0.11 -6.83
CA GLN A 250 1.27 0.87 -7.87
C GLN A 250 2.37 1.91 -8.08
N VAL A 251 3.63 1.45 -8.08
CA VAL A 251 4.83 2.30 -8.08
C VAL A 251 5.13 2.79 -9.50
N PRO A 252 5.32 4.10 -9.71
CA PRO A 252 5.75 4.65 -11.00
C PRO A 252 7.01 3.98 -11.57
N MET A 253 6.89 3.36 -12.75
CA MET A 253 7.98 2.68 -13.46
C MET A 253 8.24 3.29 -14.84
N SER A 254 8.18 4.62 -14.92
CA SER A 254 8.46 5.39 -16.13
C SER A 254 9.13 6.71 -15.80
N PRO A 255 9.72 7.44 -16.78
CA PRO A 255 10.08 8.85 -16.59
C PRO A 255 8.84 9.67 -16.23
N PHE A 256 9.05 10.92 -15.80
CA PHE A 256 7.98 11.90 -15.66
C PHE A 256 7.24 12.04 -17.00
N LYS A 257 5.93 11.80 -16.99
CA LYS A 257 5.04 11.89 -18.14
C LYS A 257 3.81 12.74 -17.78
N PRO A 258 3.24 13.52 -18.72
CA PRO A 258 2.02 14.29 -18.47
C PRO A 258 0.79 13.43 -18.13
N SER A 259 0.72 12.22 -18.68
CA SER A 259 -0.36 11.25 -18.48
C SER A 259 0.16 9.82 -18.70
N GLU A 260 -0.64 8.82 -18.35
CA GLU A 260 -0.36 7.40 -18.65
C GLU A 260 1.01 6.95 -18.11
N MET A 261 1.26 7.29 -16.85
CA MET A 261 2.42 6.80 -16.12
C MET A 261 2.29 5.30 -15.90
N ASP A 262 3.28 4.56 -16.38
CA ASP A 262 3.35 3.12 -16.15
C ASP A 262 3.57 2.87 -14.65
N ARG A 263 2.88 1.89 -14.08
CA ARG A 263 2.99 1.53 -12.67
C ARG A 263 3.16 0.02 -12.56
N ALA A 264 4.20 -0.40 -11.83
CA ALA A 264 4.30 -1.81 -11.43
C ALA A 264 3.32 -2.08 -10.27
N ASP A 265 2.69 -3.25 -10.30
CA ASP A 265 1.70 -3.64 -9.30
C ASP A 265 2.31 -3.69 -7.91
N ILE A 266 3.42 -4.42 -7.75
CA ILE A 266 4.13 -4.55 -6.47
C ILE A 266 5.64 -4.34 -6.67
N CYS A 267 6.25 -3.62 -5.75
CA CYS A 267 7.68 -3.34 -5.71
C CYS A 267 8.22 -3.58 -4.30
N LEU A 268 9.33 -4.33 -4.20
CA LEU A 268 9.96 -4.69 -2.94
C LEU A 268 11.32 -3.99 -2.85
N TYR A 269 11.53 -3.30 -1.75
CA TYR A 269 12.75 -2.57 -1.44
C TYR A 269 13.50 -3.30 -0.34
N SER A 270 14.65 -3.85 -0.69
CA SER A 270 15.51 -4.57 0.24
C SER A 270 15.99 -3.65 1.35
N LEU A 271 15.86 -4.10 2.59
CA LEU A 271 16.42 -3.40 3.74
C LEU A 271 17.91 -3.70 3.95
N THR A 272 18.40 -4.84 3.45
CA THR A 272 19.80 -5.26 3.59
C THR A 272 20.68 -4.76 2.44
N ASN A 273 20.12 -4.68 1.23
CA ASN A 273 20.81 -4.34 -0.03
C ASN A 273 20.06 -3.25 -0.82
N PRO A 274 19.86 -2.05 -0.24
CA PRO A 274 19.09 -0.98 -0.85
C PRO A 274 19.75 -0.42 -2.13
N ILE A 275 18.94 -0.09 -3.13
CA ILE A 275 19.39 0.63 -4.34
C ILE A 275 19.03 2.11 -4.21
N LYS A 276 20.00 3.00 -4.43
CA LYS A 276 19.86 4.46 -4.31
C LYS A 276 19.16 4.88 -3.02
N ASN A 277 19.66 4.40 -1.88
CA ASN A 277 19.09 4.61 -0.55
C ASN A 277 17.62 4.16 -0.44
N GLY A 278 17.26 3.09 -1.14
CA GLY A 278 15.92 2.51 -1.14
C GLY A 278 14.90 3.37 -1.87
N THR A 279 15.30 4.03 -2.96
CA THR A 279 14.38 4.75 -3.87
C THR A 279 14.09 3.97 -5.16
N ILE A 280 14.90 2.94 -5.46
CA ILE A 280 14.69 2.02 -6.58
C ILE A 280 14.41 0.61 -6.00
N PRO A 281 13.41 -0.11 -6.52
CA PRO A 281 13.07 -1.44 -6.01
C PRO A 281 14.12 -2.48 -6.39
N ASN A 282 14.32 -3.45 -5.51
CA ASN A 282 15.11 -4.65 -5.77
C ASN A 282 14.29 -5.72 -6.50
N VAL A 283 12.98 -5.75 -6.27
CA VAL A 283 12.08 -6.67 -6.96
C VAL A 283 10.89 -5.92 -7.52
N ILE A 284 10.58 -6.18 -8.78
CA ILE A 284 9.41 -5.66 -9.48
C ILE A 284 8.49 -6.84 -9.79
N ILE A 285 7.22 -6.76 -9.44
CA ILE A 285 6.24 -7.82 -9.69
C ILE A 285 5.08 -7.22 -10.48
N GLU A 286 4.81 -7.82 -11.64
CA GLU A 286 3.62 -7.59 -12.44
C GLU A 286 2.66 -8.77 -12.26
N LEU A 287 1.40 -8.47 -12.00
CA LEU A 287 0.37 -9.46 -11.74
C LEU A 287 -0.55 -9.62 -12.93
N LYS A 288 -1.10 -10.83 -13.10
CA LYS A 288 -2.22 -11.06 -14.02
C LYS A 288 -3.25 -11.95 -13.36
N LYS A 289 -4.52 -11.52 -13.33
CA LYS A 289 -5.62 -12.32 -12.77
C LYS A 289 -5.93 -13.63 -13.51
N GLU A 290 -5.52 -13.75 -14.77
CA GLU A 290 -5.80 -14.91 -15.62
C GLU A 290 -4.51 -15.57 -16.06
N ALA A 291 -3.87 -15.04 -17.11
CA ALA A 291 -2.64 -15.58 -17.65
C ALA A 291 -1.58 -14.51 -17.83
N GLY A 292 -0.37 -14.79 -17.36
CA GLY A 292 0.82 -14.08 -17.82
C GLY A 292 1.04 -14.41 -19.30
N ASN A 293 1.14 -13.38 -20.13
CA ASN A 293 1.29 -13.53 -21.58
C ASN A 293 2.37 -12.58 -22.10
N LYS A 294 2.59 -12.57 -23.41
CA LYS A 294 3.60 -11.73 -24.05
C LYS A 294 3.44 -10.24 -23.71
N VAL A 295 2.21 -9.73 -23.61
CA VAL A 295 1.95 -8.32 -23.29
C VAL A 295 2.42 -7.98 -21.89
N ALA A 296 2.19 -8.87 -20.91
CA ALA A 296 2.73 -8.71 -19.56
C ALA A 296 4.26 -8.74 -19.57
N TYR A 297 4.87 -9.61 -20.39
CA TYR A 297 6.32 -9.66 -20.55
C TYR A 297 6.90 -8.36 -21.12
N GLU A 298 6.33 -7.86 -22.22
CA GLU A 298 6.72 -6.58 -22.84
C GLU A 298 6.51 -5.39 -21.90
N GLN A 299 5.52 -5.46 -21.01
CA GLN A 299 5.29 -4.45 -19.96
C GLN A 299 6.43 -4.44 -18.94
N VAL A 300 6.85 -5.60 -18.45
CA VAL A 300 8.00 -5.72 -17.55
C VAL A 300 9.32 -5.32 -18.24
N GLU A 301 9.50 -5.65 -19.53
CA GLU A 301 10.65 -5.16 -20.31
C GLU A 301 10.74 -3.63 -20.30
N ARG A 302 9.60 -2.93 -20.47
CA ARG A 302 9.58 -1.46 -20.40
C ARG A 302 10.02 -0.95 -19.03
N TYR A 303 9.56 -1.58 -17.94
CA TYR A 303 9.99 -1.22 -16.59
C TYR A 303 11.50 -1.40 -16.42
N LEU A 304 12.01 -2.57 -16.82
CA LEU A 304 13.44 -2.90 -16.69
C LEU A 304 14.32 -1.99 -17.55
N LYS A 305 13.89 -1.66 -18.77
CA LYS A 305 14.57 -0.69 -19.63
C LYS A 305 14.66 0.68 -18.97
N TRP A 306 13.56 1.12 -18.35
CA TRP A 306 13.54 2.38 -17.62
C TRP A 306 14.48 2.33 -16.41
N VAL A 307 14.38 1.31 -15.56
CA VAL A 307 15.23 1.16 -14.37
C VAL A 307 16.70 1.14 -14.76
N LYS A 308 17.07 0.41 -15.81
CA LYS A 308 18.43 0.38 -16.35
C LYS A 308 18.96 1.78 -16.70
N ASN A 309 18.13 2.65 -17.27
CA ASN A 309 18.53 4.02 -17.64
C ASN A 309 18.80 4.93 -16.44
N ILE A 310 18.20 4.63 -15.28
CA ILE A 310 18.34 5.44 -14.07
C ILE A 310 19.25 4.80 -13.03
N THR A 311 19.93 3.70 -13.36
CA THR A 311 20.83 2.98 -12.45
C THR A 311 22.18 2.71 -13.11
N THR A 312 23.22 2.53 -12.31
CA THR A 312 24.50 1.96 -12.76
C THR A 312 24.37 0.46 -13.04
N PRO A 313 25.30 -0.17 -13.79
CA PRO A 313 25.28 -1.62 -14.01
C PRO A 313 25.28 -2.46 -12.72
N GLU A 314 26.00 -2.00 -11.69
CA GLU A 314 26.06 -2.68 -10.38
C GLU A 314 24.73 -2.54 -9.60
N GLU A 315 24.09 -1.37 -9.66
CA GLU A 315 22.76 -1.19 -9.08
C GLU A 315 21.72 -2.03 -9.83
N TYR A 316 21.76 -2.02 -11.16
CA TYR A 316 20.81 -2.75 -12.00
C TYR A 316 20.91 -4.27 -11.80
N SER A 317 22.10 -4.82 -11.53
CA SER A 317 22.28 -6.26 -11.32
C SER A 317 21.53 -6.77 -10.08
N LYS A 318 21.22 -5.89 -9.11
CA LYS A 318 20.48 -6.18 -7.88
C LYS A 318 18.96 -6.20 -8.07
N VAL A 319 18.47 -5.75 -9.24
CA VAL A 319 17.04 -5.75 -9.58
C VAL A 319 16.62 -7.13 -10.10
N LYS A 320 15.45 -7.62 -9.74
CA LYS A 320 14.80 -8.80 -10.35
C LYS A 320 13.38 -8.44 -10.74
N ALA A 321 12.85 -9.08 -11.79
CA ALA A 321 11.46 -8.89 -12.17
C ALA A 321 10.70 -10.21 -12.26
N TYR A 322 9.46 -10.19 -11.81
CA TYR A 322 8.58 -11.34 -11.80
C TYR A 322 7.25 -11.02 -12.48
N ILE A 323 6.74 -11.99 -13.22
CA ILE A 323 5.34 -12.03 -13.63
C ILE A 323 4.69 -13.15 -12.84
N ILE A 324 3.73 -12.82 -12.00
CA ILE A 324 3.01 -13.80 -11.17
C ILE A 324 1.56 -13.85 -11.63
N ALA A 325 1.10 -15.04 -12.01
CA ALA A 325 -0.25 -15.27 -12.49
C ALA A 325 -0.72 -16.68 -12.17
N PRO A 326 -2.04 -16.96 -12.18
CA PRO A 326 -2.56 -18.32 -12.09
C PRO A 326 -1.91 -19.27 -13.08
N ARG A 327 -1.69 -18.83 -14.32
CA ARG A 327 -0.99 -19.60 -15.36
C ARG A 327 -0.10 -18.71 -16.22
N ILE A 328 0.90 -19.29 -16.86
CA ILE A 328 1.74 -18.60 -17.86
C ILE A 328 1.46 -19.18 -19.25
N SER A 329 1.22 -18.29 -20.22
CA SER A 329 1.02 -18.67 -21.62
C SER A 329 2.36 -19.00 -22.28
N LYS A 330 2.37 -19.83 -23.32
CA LYS A 330 3.58 -20.09 -24.11
C LYS A 330 4.05 -18.79 -24.79
N ILE A 331 5.23 -18.31 -24.43
CA ILE A 331 5.86 -17.11 -25.01
C ILE A 331 7.14 -17.57 -25.70
N ARG A 332 7.25 -17.27 -27.00
CA ARG A 332 8.41 -17.69 -27.79
C ARG A 332 9.62 -16.83 -27.47
N GLU A 333 10.80 -17.42 -27.25
CA GLU A 333 12.04 -16.68 -27.00
C GLU A 333 12.33 -15.64 -28.09
N ALA A 334 12.17 -16.03 -29.35
CA ALA A 334 12.37 -15.17 -30.52
C ALA A 334 11.39 -13.99 -30.61
N SER A 335 10.34 -13.97 -29.78
CA SER A 335 9.32 -12.91 -29.80
C SER A 335 9.54 -11.81 -28.76
N VAL A 336 10.53 -11.97 -27.88
CA VAL A 336 10.89 -11.03 -26.79
C VAL A 336 12.36 -10.63 -26.88
N SER A 337 12.75 -9.56 -26.20
CA SER A 337 14.12 -9.05 -26.22
C SER A 337 15.06 -10.03 -25.53
N GLU A 338 16.18 -10.37 -26.20
CA GLU A 338 17.23 -11.21 -25.65
C GLU A 338 17.84 -10.62 -24.37
N GLU A 339 17.93 -9.29 -24.30
CA GLU A 339 18.54 -8.55 -23.19
C GLU A 339 17.90 -8.85 -21.82
N TYR A 340 16.60 -9.14 -21.77
CA TYR A 340 15.85 -9.27 -20.52
C TYR A 340 15.46 -10.72 -20.17
N ARG A 341 15.81 -11.71 -20.99
CA ARG A 341 15.39 -13.12 -20.81
C ARG A 341 15.76 -13.68 -19.45
N ASP A 342 16.97 -13.40 -18.98
CA ASP A 342 17.45 -13.90 -17.67
C ASP A 342 16.99 -13.04 -16.49
N LYS A 343 16.32 -11.91 -16.76
CA LYS A 343 15.93 -10.91 -15.75
C LYS A 343 14.44 -11.00 -15.39
N ILE A 344 13.62 -11.51 -16.31
CA ILE A 344 12.16 -11.63 -16.15
C ILE A 344 11.81 -13.10 -15.87
N LEU A 345 11.43 -13.39 -14.64
CA LEU A 345 11.04 -14.73 -14.20
C LEU A 345 9.51 -14.84 -14.16
N MET A 346 8.96 -15.87 -14.80
CA MET A 346 7.50 -16.05 -14.88
C MET A 346 7.07 -17.18 -13.94
N TYR A 347 6.24 -16.87 -12.95
CA TYR A 347 5.78 -17.82 -11.95
C TYR A 347 4.30 -18.15 -12.15
N SER A 348 3.99 -19.44 -12.26
CA SER A 348 2.65 -19.97 -12.38
C SER A 348 2.18 -20.47 -11.03
N ILE A 349 1.13 -19.85 -10.47
CA ILE A 349 0.55 -20.25 -9.18
C ILE A 349 -0.05 -21.66 -9.29
N SER A 350 -0.75 -21.98 -10.38
CA SER A 350 -1.43 -23.28 -10.54
C SER A 350 -0.47 -24.48 -10.57
N THR A 351 0.76 -24.27 -11.02
CA THR A 351 1.79 -25.32 -11.07
C THR A 351 2.84 -25.17 -9.97
N ASN A 352 2.74 -24.10 -9.17
CA ASN A 352 3.70 -23.73 -8.14
C ASN A 352 5.15 -23.77 -8.64
N SER A 353 5.40 -23.19 -9.84
CA SER A 353 6.69 -23.31 -10.51
C SER A 353 6.98 -22.15 -11.45
N PHE A 354 8.26 -21.93 -11.71
CA PHE A 354 8.70 -21.07 -12.81
C PHE A 354 8.40 -21.72 -14.17
N VAL A 355 8.05 -20.89 -15.14
CA VAL A 355 7.78 -21.28 -16.52
C VAL A 355 8.79 -20.56 -17.42
N SER A 356 9.51 -21.30 -18.24
CA SER A 356 10.50 -20.74 -19.18
C SER A 356 9.82 -20.27 -20.47
N LEU A 357 10.54 -19.40 -21.20
CA LEU A 357 10.24 -19.14 -22.60
C LEU A 357 10.39 -20.43 -23.42
N VAL A 358 9.73 -20.49 -24.58
CA VAL A 358 9.70 -21.67 -25.47
C VAL A 358 10.19 -21.42 -26.88
#